data_AF-A0A928GI41-F1
#
_entry.id   AF-A0A928GI41-F1
#
_cell.length_a   1.000
_cell.length_b   1.000
_cell.length_c   1.000
_cell.angle_alpha   90.00
_cell.angle_beta   90.00
_cell.angle_gamma   90.00
#
_symmetry.space_group_name_H-M   'P 1'
#
loop_
_entity.id
_entity.type
_entity.pdbx_description
1 polymer ?
#
loop_
_entity_poly.entity_id
_entity_poly.type
_entity_poly.pdbx_seq_one_letter_code
_entity_poly.pdbx_strand_id
1 'polypeptide(L)'
;MQQNIYYTKYALQFADMQIPELVRVFNSQVHSRAWSSMRAYHDAALLDEFQRRGVDVLAVYYGNTIFFTDRVGYDIAMNRLVTKG
;
A
#
# COMPACT_ATOMS: atom_id res chain seq x y z
N MET A 1 9.82 9.03 -18.46
CA MET A 1 9.42 9.82 -17.28
C MET A 1 10.39 9.48 -16.17
N GLN A 2 11.03 10.48 -15.56
CA GLN A 2 11.98 10.24 -14.47
C GLN A 2 11.18 9.83 -13.23
N GLN A 3 11.30 8.58 -12.79
CA GLN A 3 10.67 8.14 -11.54
C GLN A 3 11.30 8.90 -10.37
N ASN A 4 10.47 9.39 -9.45
CA ASN A 4 10.94 10.15 -8.30
C ASN A 4 11.82 9.25 -7.39
N ILE A 5 12.96 9.77 -6.93
CA ILE A 5 13.92 9.02 -6.09
C ILE A 5 13.28 8.39 -4.85
N TYR A 6 12.27 9.05 -4.25
CA TYR A 6 11.55 8.52 -3.10
C TYR A 6 10.67 7.32 -3.46
N TYR A 7 10.00 7.38 -4.62
CA TYR A 7 9.21 6.24 -5.11
C TYR A 7 10.12 5.04 -5.35
N THR A 8 11.22 5.22 -6.08
CA THR A 8 12.16 4.12 -6.38
C THR A 8 12.72 3.50 -5.11
N LYS A 9 13.06 4.32 -4.11
CA LYS A 9 13.52 3.83 -2.79
C LYS A 9 12.47 2.92 -2.13
N TYR A 10 11.22 3.35 -2.08
CA TYR A 10 10.15 2.56 -1.45
C TYR A 10 9.78 1.32 -2.25
N ALA A 11 9.74 1.41 -3.58
CA ALA A 11 9.47 0.27 -4.45
C ALA A 11 10.51 -0.84 -4.26
N LEU A 12 11.81 -0.48 -4.19
CA LEU A 12 12.88 -1.45 -3.88
C LEU A 12 12.71 -2.05 -2.49
N GLN A 13 12.43 -1.21 -1.48
CA GLN A 13 12.22 -1.68 -0.11
C GLN A 13 11.02 -2.65 0.00
N PHE A 14 9.92 -2.36 -0.69
CA PHE A 14 8.71 -3.18 -0.63
C PHE A 14 8.82 -4.46 -1.46
N ALA A 15 9.61 -4.45 -2.53
CA ALA A 15 9.91 -5.66 -3.30
C ALA A 15 10.54 -6.77 -2.44
N ASP A 16 11.34 -6.40 -1.43
CA ASP A 16 12.01 -7.34 -0.53
C ASP A 16 11.12 -7.83 0.64
N MET A 17 9.96 -7.19 0.87
CA MET A 17 9.07 -7.53 1.98
C MET A 17 8.09 -8.66 1.63
N GLN A 18 7.58 -9.38 2.62
CA GLN A 18 6.45 -10.29 2.44
C GLN A 18 5.10 -9.56 2.56
N ILE A 19 4.03 -10.14 1.99
CA ILE A 19 2.69 -9.52 2.00
C ILE A 19 2.21 -9.15 3.42
N PRO A 20 2.39 -9.99 4.48
CA PRO A 20 2.03 -9.61 5.84
C PRO A 20 2.77 -8.36 6.35
N GLU A 21 4.02 -8.17 5.92
CA GLU A 21 4.81 -6.99 6.27
C GLU A 21 4.30 -5.74 5.55
N LEU A 22 3.95 -5.85 4.27
CA LEU A 22 3.31 -4.78 3.49
C LEU A 22 1.98 -4.36 4.14
N VAL A 23 1.17 -5.32 4.59
CA VAL A 23 -0.06 -5.05 5.34
C VAL A 23 0.23 -4.31 6.65
N ARG A 24 1.29 -4.69 7.38
CA ARG A 24 1.71 -3.97 8.58
C ARG A 24 2.11 -2.53 8.27
N VAL A 25 2.82 -2.30 7.16
CA VAL A 25 3.21 -0.96 6.69
C VAL A 25 1.96 -0.14 6.36
N PHE A 26 1.03 -0.67 5.58
CA PHE A 26 -0.24 -0.01 5.27
C PHE A 26 -0.98 0.40 6.56
N ASN A 27 -1.10 -0.54 7.49
CA ASN A 27 -1.80 -0.35 8.75
C ASN A 27 -1.12 0.65 9.70
N SER A 28 0.14 1.01 9.46
CA SER A 28 0.82 2.10 10.19
C SER A 28 0.47 3.49 9.65
N GLN A 29 -0.08 3.56 8.44
CA GLN A 29 -0.51 4.81 7.80
C GLN A 29 -1.98 5.15 8.03
N VAL A 30 -2.78 4.20 8.53
CA VAL A 30 -4.19 4.38 8.89
C VAL A 30 -4.33 5.50 9.92
N HIS A 31 -5.26 6.43 9.66
CA HIS A 31 -5.47 7.65 10.46
C HIS A 31 -4.27 8.61 10.61
N SER A 32 -3.20 8.42 9.82
CA SER A 32 -2.08 9.37 9.82
C SER A 32 -2.53 10.74 9.30
N ARG A 33 -2.20 11.79 10.05
CA ARG A 33 -2.47 13.19 9.68
C ARG A 33 -1.31 13.84 8.90
N ALA A 34 -0.24 13.09 8.64
CA ALA A 34 0.94 13.62 7.96
C ALA A 34 0.70 13.67 6.45
N TRP A 35 0.56 14.87 5.89
CA TRP A 35 0.33 15.07 4.45
C TRP A 35 1.60 15.63 3.81
N SER A 36 2.46 14.73 3.33
CA SER A 36 3.72 15.10 2.68
C SER A 36 3.86 14.40 1.32
N SER A 37 4.61 15.02 0.40
CA SER A 37 4.92 14.41 -0.91
C SER A 37 5.64 13.06 -0.74
N MET A 38 6.47 12.92 0.30
CA MET A 38 7.15 11.67 0.62
C MET A 38 6.15 10.56 0.98
N ARG A 39 5.06 10.89 1.69
CA ARG A 39 3.97 9.95 1.96
C ARG A 39 3.23 9.57 0.68
N ALA A 40 2.98 10.51 -0.22
CA ALA A 40 2.34 10.20 -1.50
C ALA A 40 3.15 9.16 -2.32
N TYR A 41 4.48 9.31 -2.40
CA TYR A 41 5.34 8.33 -3.06
C TYR A 41 5.42 6.99 -2.32
N HIS A 42 5.42 7.01 -0.99
CA HIS A 42 5.37 5.81 -0.16
C HIS A 42 4.08 5.01 -0.43
N ASP A 43 2.94 5.66 -0.35
CA ASP A 43 1.63 5.02 -0.48
C ASP A 43 1.41 4.49 -1.90
N ALA A 44 1.85 5.22 -2.92
CA ALA A 44 1.83 4.77 -4.31
C ALA A 44 2.70 3.52 -4.51
N ALA A 45 3.96 3.54 -4.05
CA ALA A 45 4.84 2.37 -4.17
C ALA A 45 4.30 1.14 -3.43
N LEU A 46 3.63 1.34 -2.28
CA LEU A 46 3.02 0.27 -1.53
C LEU A 46 1.83 -0.36 -2.27
N LEU A 47 0.95 0.48 -2.84
CA LEU A 47 -0.19 0.02 -3.63
C LEU A 47 0.27 -0.71 -4.89
N ASP A 48 1.22 -0.14 -5.61
CA ASP A 48 1.79 -0.73 -6.83
C ASP A 48 2.40 -2.10 -6.52
N GLU A 49 3.06 -2.26 -5.37
CA GLU A 49 3.63 -3.54 -4.96
C GLU A 49 2.55 -4.59 -4.68
N PHE A 50 1.43 -4.23 -4.04
CA PHE A 50 0.29 -5.13 -3.89
C PHE A 50 -0.26 -5.55 -5.25
N GLN A 51 -0.50 -4.59 -6.15
CA GLN A 51 -1.02 -4.87 -7.49
C GLN A 51 -0.05 -5.72 -8.34
N ARG A 52 1.25 -5.45 -8.25
CA ARG A 52 2.31 -6.21 -8.92
C ARG A 52 2.34 -7.67 -8.48
N ARG A 53 1.97 -7.95 -7.22
CA ARG A 53 1.81 -9.30 -6.68
C ARG A 53 0.43 -9.91 -6.96
N GLY A 54 -0.41 -9.24 -7.73
CA GLY A 54 -1.76 -9.68 -8.07
C GLY A 54 -2.74 -9.60 -6.91
N VAL A 55 -2.41 -8.88 -5.83
CA VAL A 55 -3.31 -8.71 -4.69
C VAL A 55 -4.43 -7.76 -5.09
N ASP A 56 -5.68 -8.18 -4.89
CA ASP A 56 -6.84 -7.31 -5.06
C ASP A 56 -6.87 -6.26 -3.93
N VAL A 57 -6.82 -4.99 -4.33
CA VAL A 57 -6.75 -3.80 -3.45
C VAL A 57 -8.05 -3.01 -3.40
N LEU A 58 -9.14 -3.50 -3.99
CA LEU A 58 -10.41 -2.78 -4.10
C LEU A 58 -11.01 -2.38 -2.73
N ALA A 59 -10.63 -3.08 -1.66
CA ALA A 59 -11.02 -2.74 -0.30
C ALA A 59 -10.50 -1.37 0.17
N VAL A 60 -9.42 -0.86 -0.43
CA VAL A 60 -8.75 0.39 -0.02
C VAL A 60 -8.39 1.30 -1.20
N TYR A 61 -8.67 0.90 -2.44
CA TYR A 61 -8.34 1.68 -3.62
C TYR A 61 -9.53 1.79 -4.56
N TYR A 62 -9.87 3.03 -4.94
CA TYR A 62 -10.90 3.29 -5.92
C TYR A 62 -10.44 4.38 -6.92
N GLY A 63 -10.40 4.01 -8.20
CA GLY A 63 -10.04 4.90 -9.30
C GLY A 63 -8.59 5.37 -9.23
N ASN A 64 -8.35 6.43 -8.45
CA ASN A 64 -7.04 7.06 -8.25
C ASN A 64 -6.81 7.48 -6.78
N THR A 65 -7.61 6.97 -5.84
CA THR A 65 -7.55 7.34 -4.42
C THR A 65 -7.33 6.10 -3.56
N ILE A 66 -6.34 6.18 -2.66
CA ILE A 66 -6.07 5.19 -1.62
C ILE A 66 -6.73 5.67 -0.31
N PHE A 67 -7.53 4.81 0.31
CA PHE A 67 -8.22 5.08 1.56
C PHE A 67 -7.49 4.46 2.74
N PHE A 68 -7.10 5.29 3.70
CA PHE A 68 -6.43 4.89 4.94
C PHE A 68 -7.37 5.04 6.16
N THR A 69 -8.64 4.67 5.98
CA THR A 69 -9.68 4.77 7.01
C THR A 69 -9.63 3.59 7.97
N ASP A 70 -9.61 2.37 7.43
CA ASP A 70 -9.63 1.16 8.24
C ASP A 70 -8.34 0.37 8.09
N ARG A 71 -8.04 -0.44 9.11
CA ARG A 71 -6.96 -1.41 9.02
C ARG A 71 -7.37 -2.51 8.04
N VAL A 72 -6.39 -3.13 7.40
CA VAL A 72 -6.62 -4.27 6.51
C VAL A 72 -5.98 -5.55 7.02
N GLY A 73 -6.58 -6.67 6.66
CA GLY A 73 -5.92 -7.97 6.60
C GLY A 73 -5.65 -8.40 5.16
N TYR A 74 -4.90 -9.48 5.03
CA TYR A 74 -4.71 -10.18 3.77
C TYR A 74 -5.45 -11.52 3.83
N ASP A 75 -6.37 -11.71 2.87
CA ASP A 75 -7.05 -12.97 2.61
C ASP A 75 -6.24 -13.75 1.57
N ILE A 76 -5.50 -14.76 2.05
CA ILE A 76 -4.63 -15.60 1.22
C ILE A 76 -5.43 -16.43 0.21
N ALA A 77 -6.64 -16.87 0.58
CA ALA A 77 -7.44 -17.75 -0.27
C ALA A 77 -7.97 -17.01 -1.51
N MET A 78 -8.34 -15.73 -1.34
CA MET A 78 -8.84 -14.89 -2.43
C MET A 78 -7.79 -13.92 -2.99
N ASN A 79 -6.56 -13.96 -2.48
CA ASN A 79 -5.47 -13.05 -2.79
C ASN A 79 -5.90 -11.56 -2.77
N ARG A 80 -6.51 -11.12 -1.67
CA ARG A 80 -7.07 -9.75 -1.58
C ARG A 80 -6.88 -9.11 -0.22
N LEU A 81 -6.91 -7.79 -0.20
CA LEU A 81 -7.04 -7.01 1.03
C LEU A 81 -8.50 -7.04 1.50
N VAL A 82 -8.69 -7.13 2.80
CA VAL A 82 -10.01 -7.06 3.45
C VAL A 82 -9.96 -6.05 4.58
N THR A 83 -10.93 -5.15 4.66
CA THR A 83 -11.04 -4.19 5.76
C THR A 83 -11.37 -4.92 7.06
N LYS A 84 -10.73 -4.48 8.13
CA LYS A 84 -11.01 -4.89 9.51
C LYS A 84 -11.51 -3.65 10.22
N GLY A 85 -12.80 -3.64 10.52
CA GLY A 85 -13.42 -2.62 11.38
C GLY A 85 -12.90 -2.68 12.81
#